data_AF-A0A348ZX28-F1
#
_entry.id   AF-A0A348ZX28-F1
#
_cell.length_a   1.000
_cell.length_b   1.000
_cell.length_c   1.000
_cell.angle_alpha   90.00
_cell.angle_beta   90.00
_cell.angle_gamma   90.00
#
_symmetry.space_group_name_H-M   'P 1'
#
loop_
_entity.id
_entity.type
_entity.pdbx_description
1 polymer ?
#
loop_
_entity_poly.entity_id
_entity_poly.type
_entity_poly.pdbx_seq_one_letter_code
_entity_poly.pdbx_strand_id
1 'polypeptide(L)'
;MADNKKLKLALYWAASCGGCEIAMVELRKKLLIVDEVAEIVFWPVAVDAKYKDVEAMPDEHIDVCFFNGAIRTSENEHLAHLLR
;
A
#
# COMPACT_ATOMS: atom_id res chain seq x y z
N MET A 1 9.21 25.56 9.94
CA MET A 1 8.44 24.30 10.05
C MET A 1 8.55 23.66 8.68
N ALA A 2 9.30 22.58 8.55
CA ALA A 2 9.51 21.95 7.24
C ALA A 2 8.17 21.47 6.70
N ASP A 3 7.90 21.71 5.41
CA ASP A 3 6.84 21.06 4.65
C ASP A 3 7.07 19.56 4.67
N ASN A 4 6.65 18.88 5.74
CA ASN A 4 6.88 17.47 5.93
C ASN A 4 5.83 16.69 5.13
N LYS A 5 6.07 16.56 3.83
CA LYS A 5 5.21 15.81 2.91
C LYS A 5 5.09 14.37 3.44
N LYS A 6 3.87 13.93 3.80
CA LYS A 6 3.61 12.55 4.24
C LYS A 6 4.12 11.57 3.19
N LEU A 7 4.72 10.46 3.64
CA LEU A 7 5.16 9.37 2.77
C LEU A 7 3.95 8.74 2.07
N LYS A 8 4.05 8.49 0.76
CA LYS A 8 3.04 7.77 -0.01
C LYS A 8 3.25 6.27 0.15
N LEU A 9 2.37 5.64 0.92
CA LEU A 9 2.46 4.24 1.28
C LEU A 9 1.44 3.40 0.51
N ALA A 10 1.90 2.27 -0.03
CA ALA A 10 1.06 1.23 -0.60
C ALA A 10 1.20 -0.09 0.15
N LEU A 11 0.13 -0.87 0.18
CA LEU A 11 0.07 -2.23 0.72
C LEU A 11 -0.74 -3.09 -0.24
N TYR A 12 -0.18 -4.24 -0.62
CA TYR A 12 -0.88 -5.16 -1.50
C TYR A 12 -0.83 -6.59 -0.99
N TRP A 13 -2.00 -7.23 -1.07
CA TRP A 13 -2.20 -8.63 -0.73
C TRP A 13 -2.29 -9.43 -2.04
N ALA A 14 -1.18 -10.08 -2.43
CA ALA A 14 -1.11 -10.99 -3.57
C ALA A 14 -1.63 -12.39 -3.19
N ALA A 15 -0.94 -13.47 -3.57
CA ALA A 15 -1.25 -14.80 -3.06
C ALA A 15 -0.78 -14.97 -1.60
N SER A 16 -1.51 -14.37 -0.65
CA SER A 16 -1.27 -14.45 0.81
C SER A 16 -2.54 -14.91 1.56
N CYS A 17 -2.43 -15.21 2.85
CA CYS A 17 -3.54 -15.57 3.73
C CYS A 17 -4.22 -14.38 4.44
N GLY A 18 -3.73 -13.15 4.24
CA GLY A 18 -4.25 -11.94 4.89
C GLY A 18 -3.63 -11.64 6.25
N GLY A 19 -2.73 -12.51 6.74
CA GLY A 19 -2.10 -12.34 8.05
C GLY A 19 -1.21 -11.10 8.14
N CYS A 20 -0.56 -10.72 7.03
CA CYS A 20 0.25 -9.51 6.96
C CYS A 20 -0.61 -8.25 7.16
N GLU A 21 -1.79 -8.20 6.54
CA GLU A 21 -2.74 -7.10 6.66
C GLU A 21 -3.31 -7.01 8.08
N ILE A 22 -3.62 -8.16 8.68
CA ILE A 22 -4.04 -8.22 10.09
C ILE A 22 -2.94 -7.68 11.02
N ALA A 23 -1.68 -8.06 10.79
CA ALA A 23 -0.56 -7.57 11.58
C ALA A 23 -0.40 -6.04 11.50
N MET A 24 -0.68 -5.45 10.33
CA MET A 24 -0.68 -3.99 10.17
C MET A 24 -1.79 -3.30 10.98
N VAL A 25 -3.02 -3.82 10.97
CA VAL A 25 -4.12 -3.22 11.76
C VAL A 25 -3.96 -3.46 13.27
N GLU A 26 -3.22 -4.49 13.68
CA GLU A 26 -2.85 -4.76 15.07
C GLU A 26 -1.89 -3.72 15.68
N LEU A 27 -1.39 -2.76 14.89
CA LEU A 27 -0.76 -1.54 15.41
C LEU A 27 -1.71 -0.71 16.28
N ARG A 28 -3.04 -0.90 16.14
CA ARG A 28 -4.07 -0.28 16.98
C ARG A 28 -3.89 1.24 17.02
N LYS A 29 -3.77 1.83 18.22
CA LYS A 29 -3.62 3.29 18.40
C LYS A 29 -2.38 3.87 17.71
N LYS A 30 -1.35 3.05 17.43
CA LYS A 30 -0.16 3.51 16.71
C LYS A 30 -0.44 3.82 15.23
N LEU A 31 -1.58 3.38 14.68
CA LEU A 31 -2.01 3.81 13.35
C LEU A 31 -2.22 5.33 13.27
N LEU A 32 -2.53 6.00 14.38
CA LEU A 32 -2.62 7.46 14.42
C LEU A 32 -1.25 8.11 14.17
N ILE A 33 -0.18 7.49 14.68
CA ILE A 33 1.20 7.94 14.42
C ILE A 33 1.58 7.67 12.97
N VAL A 34 1.12 6.55 12.40
CA VAL A 34 1.32 6.24 10.98
C VAL A 34 0.62 7.30 10.12
N ASP A 35 -0.61 7.68 10.42
CA ASP A 35 -1.31 8.75 9.70
C ASP A 35 -0.55 10.08 9.77
N GLU A 36 0.09 10.43 10.89
CA GLU A 36 0.87 11.67 10.99
C GLU A 36 2.03 11.73 9.98
N VAL A 37 2.60 10.59 9.57
CA VAL A 37 3.82 10.53 8.74
C VAL A 37 3.61 9.92 7.36
N ALA A 38 2.53 9.17 7.13
CA ALA A 38 2.27 8.43 5.91
C ALA A 38 0.81 8.57 5.46
N GLU A 39 0.63 8.72 4.16
CA GLU A 39 -0.64 8.68 3.47
C GLU A 39 -0.76 7.37 2.72
N ILE A 40 -1.80 6.59 3.04
CA ILE A 40 -2.04 5.29 2.41
C ILE A 40 -2.79 5.52 1.10
N VAL A 41 -2.07 5.43 -0.02
CA VAL A 41 -2.62 5.67 -1.36
C VAL A 41 -3.22 4.42 -1.99
N PHE A 42 -2.76 3.25 -1.56
CA PHE A 42 -3.29 1.97 -2.00
C PHE A 42 -3.21 0.93 -0.89
N TRP A 43 -4.35 0.45 -0.43
CA TRP A 43 -4.46 -0.69 0.49
C TRP A 43 -5.87 -1.28 0.35
N PRO A 44 -6.07 -2.36 -0.42
CA PRO A 44 -7.41 -2.82 -0.80
C PRO A 44 -8.38 -3.09 0.35
N VAL A 45 -7.87 -3.37 1.56
CA VAL A 45 -8.71 -3.64 2.74
C VAL A 45 -9.10 -2.38 3.52
N ALA A 46 -8.37 -1.26 3.35
CA ALA A 46 -8.49 -0.08 4.21
C ALA A 46 -8.88 1.20 3.46
N VAL A 47 -8.63 1.28 2.15
CA VAL A 47 -8.97 2.44 1.31
C VAL A 47 -9.70 2.01 0.05
N ASP A 48 -10.59 2.87 -0.45
CA ASP A 48 -11.42 2.58 -1.61
C ASP A 48 -10.73 2.83 -2.98
N ALA A 49 -9.41 2.69 -3.03
CA ALA A 49 -8.65 2.83 -4.27
C ALA A 49 -8.91 1.63 -5.21
N LYS A 50 -8.96 1.89 -6.52
CA LYS A 50 -9.04 0.88 -7.59
C LYS A 50 -7.72 0.86 -8.36
N TYR A 51 -7.46 -0.22 -9.10
CA TYR A 51 -6.21 -0.34 -9.88
C TYR A 51 -6.01 0.82 -10.86
N LYS A 52 -7.08 1.25 -11.54
CA LYS A 52 -7.05 2.42 -12.43
C LYS A 52 -6.58 3.71 -11.76
N ASP A 53 -6.83 3.86 -10.45
CA ASP A 53 -6.45 5.05 -9.71
C ASP A 53 -4.95 5.04 -9.44
N VAL A 54 -4.36 3.85 -9.25
CA VAL A 54 -2.92 3.62 -9.12
C VAL A 54 -2.23 3.76 -10.48
N GLU A 55 -2.79 3.20 -11.54
CA GLU A 55 -2.29 3.32 -12.92
C GLU A 55 -2.26 4.77 -13.43
N ALA A 56 -3.13 5.63 -12.89
CA ALA A 56 -3.15 7.05 -13.21
C ALA A 56 -2.16 7.89 -12.36
N MET A 57 -1.52 7.29 -11.36
CA MET A 57 -0.49 7.97 -10.57
C MET A 57 0.75 8.21 -11.44
N PRO A 58 1.47 9.33 -11.24
CA PRO A 58 2.78 9.52 -11.85
C PRO A 58 3.73 8.38 -11.50
N ASP A 59 4.73 8.15 -12.35
CA ASP A 59 5.83 7.25 -12.03
C ASP A 59 6.54 7.71 -10.74
N GLU A 60 7.04 6.76 -9.95
CA GLU A 60 7.67 7.01 -8.64
C GLU A 60 6.78 7.78 -7.63
N HIS A 61 5.45 7.77 -7.80
CA HIS A 61 4.53 8.43 -6.86
C HIS A 61 4.40 7.73 -5.51
N ILE A 62 4.63 6.41 -5.47
CA ILE A 62 4.60 5.59 -4.25
C ILE A 62 6.01 5.50 -3.70
N ASP A 63 6.23 5.98 -2.48
CA ASP A 63 7.55 5.97 -1.84
C ASP A 63 7.92 4.56 -1.34
N VAL A 64 6.95 3.84 -0.78
CA VAL A 64 7.14 2.50 -0.22
C VAL A 64 5.91 1.64 -0.50
N CYS A 65 6.14 0.41 -0.95
CA CYS A 65 5.10 -0.62 -1.07
C CYS A 65 5.41 -1.83 -0.19
N PHE A 66 4.46 -2.21 0.68
CA PHE A 66 4.45 -3.52 1.32
C PHE A 66 3.72 -4.52 0.42
N PHE A 67 4.49 -5.26 -0.38
CA PHE A 67 3.96 -6.32 -1.25
C PHE A 67 3.99 -7.66 -0.53
N ASN A 68 2.82 -8.18 -0.17
CA ASN A 68 2.68 -9.38 0.66
C ASN A 68 2.20 -10.60 -0.14
N GLY A 69 2.86 -11.74 0.03
CA GLY A 69 2.49 -13.01 -0.59
C GLY A 69 3.28 -13.33 -1.87
N ALA A 70 2.93 -14.45 -2.50
CA ALA A 70 3.59 -14.89 -3.74
C ALA A 70 2.92 -14.31 -5.00
N ILE A 71 3.68 -14.24 -6.09
CA ILE A 71 3.16 -13.97 -7.44
C ILE A 71 2.78 -15.32 -8.06
N ARG A 72 1.48 -15.58 -8.21
CA ARG A 72 0.97 -16.85 -8.79
C ARG A 72 0.07 -16.66 -10.01
N THR A 73 -0.38 -15.45 -10.28
CA THR A 73 -1.27 -15.11 -11.38
C THR A 73 -0.70 -13.93 -12.16
N SER A 74 -1.15 -13.77 -13.41
CA SER A 74 -0.83 -12.60 -14.23
C SER A 74 -1.30 -11.29 -13.58
N GLU A 75 -2.36 -11.33 -12.79
CA GLU A 75 -2.80 -10.17 -12.00
C GLU A 75 -1.77 -9.79 -10.92
N ASN A 76 -1.24 -10.77 -10.17
CA ASN A 76 -0.21 -10.48 -9.17
C ASN A 76 1.07 -9.94 -9.82
N GLU A 77 1.43 -10.48 -10.99
CA GLU A 77 2.59 -10.01 -11.76
C GLU A 77 2.39 -8.56 -12.24
N HIS A 78 1.22 -8.25 -12.82
CA HIS A 78 0.84 -6.88 -13.20
C HIS A 78 0.98 -5.92 -12.03
N LEU A 79 0.42 -6.28 -10.87
CA LEU A 79 0.46 -5.41 -9.69
C LEU A 79 1.84 -5.31 -9.08
N ALA A 80 2.68 -6.35 -9.17
CA ALA A 80 4.07 -6.27 -8.76
C ALA A 80 4.87 -5.30 -9.62
N HIS A 81 4.59 -5.24 -10.92
CA HIS A 81 5.20 -4.26 -11.81
C HIS A 81 4.65 -2.85 -11.62
N LEU A 82 3.33 -2.71 -11.38
CA LEU A 82 2.68 -1.43 -11.17
C LEU A 82 3.09 -0.76 -9.86
N LEU A 83 3.37 -1.55 -8.81
CA LEU A 83 3.68 -1.07 -7.47
C LEU A 83 5.19 -1.05 -7.15
N ARG A 84 6.05 -1.41 -8.11
CA ARG A 84 7.51 -1.32 -8.03
C ARG A 84 7.97 0.07 -8.46
#